data_AF-A0A085GHH0-F1
#
_entry.id   AF-A0A085GHH0-F1
#
_cell.length_a   1.000
_cell.length_b   1.000
_cell.length_c   1.000
_cell.angle_alpha   90.00
_cell.angle_beta   90.00
_cell.angle_gamma   90.00
#
_symmetry.space_group_name_H-M   'P 1'
#
loop_
_entity.id
_entity.type
_entity.pdbx_description
1 polymer ?
#
loop_
_entity_poly.entity_id
_entity_poly.type
_entity_poly.pdbx_seq_one_letter_code
_entity_poly.pdbx_strand_id
1 'polypeptide(L)'
;MTANKKSQDTALPRYKPQASVGSHRFQNWHPADIIAELHKRGTTLAALSRQSGLCSSTLSNALCRRWPRGEMLIAKALDMTPAEIWPTRYFHPDGTLIVKSQKKAK
;
A
#
# COMPACT_ATOMS: atom_id res chain seq x y z
N MET A 1 40.69 -34.59 -24.94
CA MET A 1 39.96 -33.57 -25.72
C MET A 1 38.49 -34.00 -25.79
N THR A 2 37.76 -33.92 -24.68
CA THR A 2 36.97 -32.77 -24.21
C THR A 2 35.71 -32.54 -25.05
N ALA A 3 34.58 -33.02 -24.55
CA ALA A 3 33.34 -32.24 -24.31
C ALA A 3 32.10 -33.14 -24.43
N ASN A 4 31.72 -33.74 -23.30
CA ASN A 4 30.37 -34.27 -23.10
C ASN A 4 29.43 -33.06 -22.88
N LYS A 5 28.73 -32.61 -23.93
CA LYS A 5 27.71 -31.55 -23.83
C LYS A 5 26.43 -32.15 -23.26
N LYS A 6 26.39 -32.27 -21.93
CA LYS A 6 25.14 -32.44 -21.18
C LYS A 6 24.44 -31.07 -21.16
N SER A 7 23.57 -30.83 -22.15
CA SER A 7 22.66 -29.68 -22.12
C SER A 7 21.74 -29.84 -20.91
N GLN A 8 22.00 -29.04 -19.88
CA GLN A 8 21.13 -28.87 -18.73
C GLN A 8 19.89 -28.10 -19.20
N ASP A 9 18.80 -28.81 -19.45
CA ASP A 9 17.47 -28.23 -19.49
C ASP A 9 17.08 -27.86 -18.05
N THR A 10 17.61 -26.76 -17.53
CA THR A 10 17.06 -26.10 -16.35
C THR A 10 16.03 -25.10 -16.87
N ALA A 11 14.82 -25.61 -17.06
CA ALA A 11 13.63 -24.80 -17.27
C ALA A 11 13.59 -23.68 -16.24
N LEU A 12 13.77 -22.43 -16.70
CA LEU A 12 13.45 -21.25 -15.93
C LEU A 12 12.00 -21.40 -15.43
N PRO A 13 11.69 -21.03 -14.16
CA PRO A 13 10.31 -21.00 -13.72
C PRO A 13 9.56 -20.12 -14.72
N ARG A 14 8.56 -20.70 -15.39
CA ARG A 14 7.62 -20.00 -16.27
C ARG A 14 6.98 -18.90 -15.44
N TYR A 15 7.61 -17.73 -15.39
CA TYR A 15 6.96 -16.54 -14.87
C TYR A 15 5.86 -16.24 -15.87
N LYS A 16 4.63 -16.68 -15.52
CA LYS A 16 3.44 -16.31 -16.26
C LYS A 16 3.37 -14.78 -16.20
N PRO A 17 3.43 -14.05 -17.34
CA PRO A 17 3.00 -12.67 -17.33
C PRO A 17 1.49 -12.75 -17.07
N GLN A 18 1.06 -12.46 -15.85
CA GLN A 18 -0.36 -12.34 -15.55
C GLN A 18 -0.85 -11.09 -16.27
N ALA A 19 -1.36 -11.32 -17.47
CA ALA A 19 -2.18 -10.36 -18.17
C ALA A 19 -3.40 -10.04 -17.31
N SER A 20 -3.42 -8.83 -16.76
CA SER A 20 -4.64 -8.09 -16.54
C SER A 20 -4.37 -6.63 -16.84
N VAL A 21 -4.72 -6.24 -18.07
CA VAL A 21 -5.17 -4.89 -18.39
C VAL A 21 -6.19 -4.48 -17.32
N GLY A 22 -5.81 -3.52 -16.48
CA GLY A 22 -6.66 -2.89 -15.48
C GLY A 22 -6.36 -1.40 -15.47
N SER A 23 -7.20 -0.62 -16.14
CA SER A 23 -7.16 0.84 -16.19
C SER A 23 -7.49 1.47 -14.83
N HIS A 24 -6.66 1.24 -13.81
CA HIS A 24 -6.84 1.81 -12.47
C HIS A 24 -5.52 2.20 -11.82
N ARG A 25 -4.62 2.85 -12.58
CA ARG A 25 -3.33 3.36 -12.04
C ARG A 25 -3.49 4.41 -10.94
N PHE A 26 -4.73 4.79 -10.62
CA PHE A 26 -5.09 5.80 -9.64
C PHE A 26 -6.32 5.42 -8.78
N GLN A 27 -6.62 4.13 -8.55
CA GLN A 27 -7.67 3.80 -7.56
C GLN A 27 -7.13 3.63 -6.16
N ASN A 28 -7.93 4.10 -5.19
CA ASN A 28 -7.66 3.88 -3.78
C ASN A 28 -7.80 2.39 -3.46
N TRP A 29 -6.98 1.92 -2.53
CA TRP A 29 -7.13 0.59 -1.96
C TRP A 29 -8.52 0.40 -1.36
N HIS A 30 -9.05 -0.80 -1.51
CA HIS A 30 -10.29 -1.15 -0.85
C HIS A 30 -10.05 -1.24 0.67
N PRO A 31 -10.97 -0.76 1.53
CA PRO A 31 -10.84 -0.87 2.98
C PRO A 31 -10.54 -2.29 3.47
N ALA A 32 -11.12 -3.31 2.82
CA ALA A 32 -10.87 -4.71 3.12
C ALA A 32 -9.42 -5.15 2.81
N ASP A 33 -8.82 -4.64 1.73
CA ASP A 33 -7.44 -4.97 1.37
C ASP A 33 -6.45 -4.39 2.39
N ILE A 34 -6.72 -3.17 2.87
CA ILE A 34 -5.94 -2.53 3.94
C ILE A 34 -6.02 -3.37 5.22
N ILE A 35 -7.23 -3.81 5.60
CA ILE A 35 -7.43 -4.66 6.78
C ILE A 35 -6.72 -6.01 6.61
N ALA A 36 -6.85 -6.63 5.45
CA ALA A 36 -6.20 -7.90 5.15
C ALA A 36 -4.67 -7.77 5.22
N GLU A 37 -4.11 -6.69 4.69
CA GLU A 37 -2.66 -6.45 4.72
C GLU A 37 -2.16 -6.19 6.15
N LEU A 38 -2.91 -5.44 6.95
CA LEU A 38 -2.62 -5.28 8.39
C LEU A 38 -2.63 -6.64 9.11
N HIS A 39 -3.63 -7.49 8.83
CA HIS A 39 -3.73 -8.82 9.42
C HIS A 39 -2.58 -9.74 9.01
N LYS A 40 -2.13 -9.71 7.75
CA LYS A 40 -0.94 -10.45 7.32
C LYS A 40 0.32 -10.05 8.09
N ARG A 41 0.41 -8.79 8.51
CA ARG A 41 1.49 -8.26 9.34
C ARG A 41 1.28 -8.49 10.84
N GLY A 42 0.19 -9.17 11.24
CA GLY A 42 -0.14 -9.41 12.64
C GLY A 42 -0.63 -8.18 13.39
N THR A 43 -1.07 -7.13 12.68
CA THR A 43 -1.58 -5.89 13.27
C THR A 43 -3.03 -5.67 12.91
N THR A 44 -3.75 -4.87 13.70
CA THR A 44 -5.16 -4.52 13.45
C THR A 44 -5.35 -3.02 13.61
N LEU A 45 -6.41 -2.46 13.01
CA LEU A 45 -6.77 -1.06 13.21
C LEU A 45 -6.95 -0.73 14.70
N ALA A 46 -7.56 -1.64 15.47
CA ALA A 46 -7.71 -1.47 16.91
C ALA A 46 -6.34 -1.44 17.63
N ALA A 47 -5.40 -2.31 17.24
CA ALA A 47 -4.05 -2.30 17.79
C ALA A 47 -3.31 -0.99 17.48
N LEU A 48 -3.38 -0.50 16.24
CA LEU A 48 -2.78 0.78 15.83
C LEU A 48 -3.42 1.97 16.55
N SER A 49 -4.73 1.93 16.76
CA SER A 49 -5.43 2.94 17.54
C SER A 49 -4.94 2.98 19.00
N ARG A 50 -4.78 1.81 19.63
CA ARG A 50 -4.22 1.71 21.00
C ARG A 50 -2.79 2.22 21.07
N GLN A 51 -1.94 1.88 20.11
CA GLN A 51 -0.56 2.36 20.04
C GLN A 51 -0.47 3.88 19.86
N SER A 52 -1.44 4.50 19.19
CA SER A 52 -1.52 5.95 18.99
C SER A 52 -2.29 6.70 20.08
N GLY A 53 -2.81 6.00 21.09
CA GLY A 53 -3.61 6.61 22.16
C GLY A 53 -4.98 7.11 21.68
N LEU A 54 -5.49 6.62 20.55
CA LEU A 54 -6.78 6.99 19.98
C LEU A 54 -7.83 5.93 20.27
N CYS A 55 -9.12 6.31 20.27
CA CYS A 55 -10.18 5.32 20.40
C CYS A 55 -10.32 4.48 19.11
N SER A 56 -10.57 3.18 19.26
CA SER A 56 -10.56 2.20 18.15
C SER A 56 -11.46 2.56 16.97
N SER A 57 -12.54 3.32 17.21
CA SER A 57 -13.46 3.81 16.19
C SER A 57 -12.91 4.98 15.37
N THR A 58 -11.99 5.79 15.92
CA THR A 58 -11.38 6.93 15.22
C THR A 58 -10.55 6.47 14.04
N LEU A 59 -9.78 5.38 14.19
CA LEU A 59 -8.96 4.88 13.10
C LEU A 59 -9.78 4.21 11.99
N SER A 60 -10.89 3.55 12.33
CA SER A 60 -11.81 3.02 11.32
C SER A 60 -12.46 4.13 10.48
N ASN A 61 -12.74 5.29 11.08
CA ASN A 61 -13.24 6.45 10.34
C ASN A 61 -12.24 6.98 9.30
N ALA A 62 -10.94 6.67 9.43
CA ALA A 62 -9.90 7.04 8.45
C ALA A 62 -10.15 6.42 7.07
N LEU A 63 -10.81 5.25 7.01
CA LEU A 63 -11.07 4.53 5.77
C LEU A 63 -12.19 5.17 4.96
N CYS A 64 -13.17 5.77 5.64
CA CYS A 64 -14.36 6.35 5.02
C CYS A 64 -14.24 7.87 4.79
N ARG A 65 -13.48 8.59 5.64
CA ARG A 65 -13.36 10.05 5.58
C ARG A 65 -11.90 10.46 5.39
N ARG A 66 -11.68 11.59 4.69
CA ARG A 66 -10.34 12.19 4.50
C ARG A 66 -9.77 12.57 5.86
N TRP A 67 -8.84 11.76 6.38
CA TRP A 67 -8.21 12.01 7.67
C TRP A 67 -6.70 11.75 7.57
N PRO A 68 -5.90 12.77 7.18
CA PRO A 68 -4.48 12.60 6.83
C PRO A 68 -3.63 11.98 7.95
N ARG A 69 -3.95 12.28 9.22
CA ARG A 69 -3.23 11.72 10.37
C ARG A 69 -3.47 10.21 10.52
N GLY A 70 -4.69 9.74 10.29
CA GLY A 70 -5.02 8.31 10.33
C GLY A 70 -4.47 7.55 9.12
N GLU A 71 -4.59 8.15 7.93
CA GLU A 71 -3.99 7.62 6.70
C GLU A 71 -2.49 7.39 6.87
N MET A 72 -1.77 8.38 7.44
CA MET A 72 -0.34 8.25 7.76
C MET A 72 -0.05 7.13 8.77
N LEU A 73 -0.91 6.95 9.78
CA LEU A 73 -0.70 5.94 10.82
C LEU A 73 -0.81 4.52 10.22
N ILE A 74 -1.81 4.31 9.37
CA ILE A 74 -2.02 3.07 8.63
C ILE A 74 -0.86 2.85 7.65
N ALA A 75 -0.49 3.87 6.88
CA ALA A 75 0.61 3.80 5.93
C ALA A 75 1.93 3.46 6.61
N LYS A 76 2.22 4.05 7.77
CA LYS A 76 3.39 3.71 8.59
C LYS A 76 3.38 2.26 9.07
N ALA A 77 2.22 1.72 9.44
CA ALA A 77 2.09 0.31 9.81
C ALA A 77 2.31 -0.64 8.63
N LEU A 78 1.94 -0.19 7.43
CA LEU A 78 2.15 -0.89 6.17
C LEU A 78 3.53 -0.58 5.55
N ASP A 79 4.38 0.20 6.20
CA ASP A 79 5.68 0.63 5.67
C ASP A 79 5.58 1.16 4.23
N MET A 80 4.51 1.91 3.98
CA MET A 80 4.15 2.49 2.69
C MET A 80 3.84 3.97 2.88
N THR A 81 3.73 4.69 1.77
CA THR A 81 3.25 6.07 1.79
C THR A 81 1.72 6.10 1.71
N PRO A 82 1.05 7.09 2.35
CA PRO A 82 -0.41 7.24 2.21
C PRO A 82 -0.83 7.53 0.76
N ALA A 83 0.11 8.01 -0.08
CA ALA A 83 -0.11 8.25 -1.49
C ALA A 83 -0.21 6.94 -2.31
N GLU A 84 0.43 5.85 -1.88
CA GLU A 84 0.31 4.53 -2.52
C GLU A 84 -1.01 3.84 -2.19
N ILE A 85 -1.52 4.05 -0.98
CA ILE A 85 -2.80 3.48 -0.52
C ILE A 85 -3.98 4.28 -1.08
N TRP A 86 -3.85 5.62 -1.13
CA TRP A 86 -4.88 6.53 -1.61
C TRP A 86 -4.38 7.46 -2.73
N PRO A 87 -4.02 6.93 -3.92
CA PRO A 87 -3.47 7.74 -5.00
C PRO A 87 -4.39 8.88 -5.43
N THR A 88 -5.73 8.70 -5.44
CA THR A 88 -6.67 9.78 -5.79
C THR A 88 -6.60 11.00 -4.87
N ARG A 89 -6.03 10.85 -3.66
CA ARG A 89 -6.00 11.89 -2.64
C ARG A 89 -4.74 12.75 -2.73
N TYR A 90 -3.65 12.17 -3.24
CA TYR A 90 -2.30 12.76 -3.26
C TYR A 90 -1.77 12.97 -4.67
N PHE A 91 -2.35 12.35 -5.70
CA PHE A 91 -2.01 12.55 -7.10
C PHE A 91 -3.20 13.11 -7.87
N HIS A 92 -2.90 13.99 -8.80
CA HIS A 92 -3.80 14.38 -9.87
C HIS A 92 -3.86 13.27 -10.94
N PRO A 93 -4.92 13.23 -11.78
CA PRO A 93 -5.06 12.22 -12.85
C PRO A 93 -3.95 12.24 -13.91
N ASP A 94 -3.21 13.34 -13.98
CA ASP A 94 -2.05 13.57 -14.85
C ASP A 94 -0.73 13.04 -14.24
N GLY A 95 -0.76 12.50 -13.01
CA GLY A 95 0.42 12.03 -12.28
C GLY A 95 1.14 13.12 -11.46
N THR A 96 0.62 14.35 -11.44
CA THR A 96 1.20 15.44 -10.64
C THR A 96 0.91 15.23 -9.16
N LEU A 97 1.94 15.29 -8.30
CA LEU A 97 1.77 15.23 -6.84
C LEU A 97 1.05 16.50 -6.34
N ILE A 98 -0.06 16.31 -5.61
CA ILE A 98 -0.74 17.39 -4.88
C ILE A 98 0.12 17.74 -3.67
N VAL A 99 1.13 18.58 -3.88
CA VAL A 99 2.04 19.01 -2.80
C VAL A 99 1.27 19.92 -1.85
N LYS A 100 0.80 19.37 -0.73
CA LYS A 100 0.38 20.19 0.41
C LYS A 100 1.63 20.59 1.20
N SER A 101 2.08 21.81 0.96
CA SER A 101 3.12 22.50 1.72
C SER A 101 2.95 22.23 3.22
N GLN A 102 3.82 21.38 3.78
CA GLN A 102 3.85 21.10 5.21
C GLN A 102 4.37 22.37 5.88
N LYS A 103 3.46 23.19 6.44
CA LYS A 103 3.86 24.21 7.41
C LYS A 103 4.44 23.47 8.62
N LYS A 104 5.76 23.40 8.71
CA LYS A 104 6.47 23.11 9.97
C LYS A 104 6.09 24.23 10.95
N ALA A 105 5.32 23.89 11.97
CA ALA A 105 5.24 24.74 13.16
C ALA A 105 6.56 24.57 13.92
N LYS A 106 7.17 25.72 14.24
CA LYS A 106 8.40 25.88 15.02
C LYS A 106 8.15 25.59 16.50
#